data_AF-A0A7W8HUA1-F1
#
_entry.id   AF-A0A7W8HUA1-F1
#
_cell.length_a   1.000
_cell.length_b   1.000
_cell.length_c   1.000
_cell.angle_alpha   90.00
_cell.angle_beta   90.00
_cell.angle_gamma   90.00
#
_symmetry.space_group_name_H-M   'P 1'
#
loop_
_entity.id
_entity.type
_entity.pdbx_description
1 polymer ?
#
loop_
_entity_poly.entity_id
_entity_poly.type
_entity_poly.pdbx_seq_one_letter_code
_entity_poly.pdbx_strand_id
1 'polypeptide(L)'
;MSSAQSIRALPRSCREESYEIVRRRLFKDIPGDKFHHRDNTLKQFAKMYRENANDFPQGCADEDYRRKLEKAYPIHPELFDQLYTSWGSLEKFQRTRGVLRLMAQAIHELWMSGDPSVMIMPGSVAVSSPRVEPELLHYLDVSWQAIIAGDVDGTTSTPYKVDQSAPNLNRYSATRRVARTIFMGTAPTAQQQNTGLDDKQINLGVVQPGERPAIFGDALRRLTNQACPTSAPMRQNWFNREERIFGSS
;
A
#
# COMPACT_ATOMS: atom_id res chain seq x y z
N MET A 1 18.88 -33.77 -15.75
CA MET A 1 19.27 -32.38 -16.08
C MET A 1 18.04 -31.51 -16.04
N SER A 2 18.16 -30.38 -15.35
CA SER A 2 17.09 -29.61 -14.69
C SER A 2 16.14 -28.91 -15.68
N SER A 3 14.83 -29.13 -15.50
CA SER A 3 13.77 -28.35 -16.14
C SER A 3 13.47 -27.14 -15.28
N ALA A 4 13.96 -25.97 -15.69
CA ALA A 4 13.60 -24.68 -15.09
C ALA A 4 12.11 -24.39 -15.39
N GLN A 5 11.27 -24.44 -14.36
CA GLN A 5 9.89 -23.97 -14.44
C GLN A 5 9.88 -22.44 -14.54
N SER A 6 9.54 -21.95 -15.73
CA SER A 6 9.22 -20.56 -16.00
C SER A 6 8.03 -20.14 -15.13
N ILE A 7 8.24 -19.18 -14.21
CA ILE A 7 7.16 -18.53 -13.45
C ILE A 7 6.32 -17.74 -14.45
N ARG A 8 5.23 -18.36 -14.91
CA ARG A 8 4.26 -17.73 -15.80
C ARG A 8 3.52 -16.65 -15.01
N ALA A 9 3.84 -15.39 -15.29
CA ALA A 9 3.04 -14.27 -14.82
C ALA A 9 1.57 -14.51 -15.22
N LEU A 10 0.66 -14.51 -14.24
CA LEU A 10 -0.77 -14.66 -14.51
C LEU A 10 -1.24 -13.53 -15.44
N PRO A 11 -2.04 -13.81 -16.47
CA PRO A 11 -2.56 -12.76 -17.35
C PRO A 11 -3.29 -11.69 -16.52
N ARG A 12 -3.13 -10.41 -16.88
CA ARG A 12 -3.69 -9.26 -16.13
C ARG A 12 -5.22 -9.41 -15.90
N SER A 13 -5.94 -10.05 -16.80
CA SER A 13 -7.38 -10.32 -16.69
C SER A 13 -7.78 -11.28 -15.55
N CYS A 14 -6.95 -12.27 -15.21
CA CYS A 14 -7.26 -13.24 -14.14
C CYS A 14 -7.10 -12.62 -12.73
N ARG A 15 -6.30 -11.55 -12.60
CA ARG A 15 -6.13 -10.82 -11.34
C ARG A 15 -7.36 -10.00 -10.98
N GLU A 16 -8.01 -9.37 -11.95
CA GLU A 16 -9.21 -8.55 -11.70
C GLU A 16 -10.41 -9.39 -11.26
N GLU A 17 -10.59 -10.60 -11.82
CA GLU A 17 -11.60 -11.55 -11.35
C GLU A 17 -11.36 -11.97 -9.89
N SER A 18 -10.08 -12.04 -9.49
CA SER A 18 -9.70 -12.38 -8.11
C SER A 18 -10.10 -11.28 -7.11
N TYR A 19 -10.06 -10.00 -7.51
CA TYR A 19 -10.48 -8.88 -6.65
C TYR A 19 -11.96 -9.00 -6.28
N GLU A 20 -12.82 -9.30 -7.25
CA GLU A 20 -14.27 -9.43 -7.00
C GLU A 20 -14.59 -10.60 -6.08
N ILE A 21 -13.90 -11.73 -6.24
CA ILE A 21 -14.08 -12.91 -5.38
C ILE A 21 -13.75 -12.57 -3.93
N VAL A 22 -12.63 -11.88 -3.70
CA VAL A 22 -12.21 -11.47 -2.35
C VAL A 22 -13.16 -10.41 -1.78
N ARG A 23 -13.52 -9.40 -2.58
CA ARG A 23 -14.50 -8.37 -2.20
C ARG A 23 -15.80 -9.00 -1.69
N ARG A 24 -16.40 -9.91 -2.45
CA ARG A 24 -17.68 -10.57 -2.10
C ARG A 24 -17.59 -11.42 -0.83
N ARG A 25 -16.41 -11.91 -0.49
CA ARG A 25 -16.18 -12.68 0.75
C ARG A 25 -15.98 -11.78 1.97
N LEU A 26 -15.39 -10.59 1.79
CA LEU A 26 -15.09 -9.66 2.88
C LEU A 26 -16.23 -8.66 3.15
N PHE A 27 -16.99 -8.30 2.12
CA PHE A 27 -18.04 -7.29 2.18
C PHE A 27 -19.36 -7.85 1.69
N LYS A 28 -20.44 -7.38 2.32
CA LYS A 28 -21.80 -7.53 1.77
C LYS A 28 -21.93 -6.69 0.51
N ASP A 29 -22.82 -7.10 -0.38
CA ASP A 29 -23.12 -6.29 -1.55
C ASP A 29 -23.69 -4.93 -1.15
N ILE A 30 -23.30 -3.92 -1.91
CA ILE A 30 -23.72 -2.54 -1.70
C ILE A 30 -25.21 -2.47 -2.10
N PRO A 31 -26.10 -2.04 -1.20
CA PRO A 31 -27.49 -1.78 -1.54
C PRO A 31 -27.60 -0.82 -2.73
N GLY A 32 -28.55 -1.05 -3.65
CA GLY A 32 -28.62 -0.30 -4.91
C GLY A 32 -28.78 1.22 -4.73
N ASP A 33 -29.44 1.65 -3.66
CA ASP A 33 -29.58 3.04 -3.25
C ASP A 33 -28.23 3.70 -2.88
N LYS A 34 -27.21 2.92 -2.53
CA LYS A 34 -25.86 3.40 -2.16
C LYS A 34 -24.85 3.39 -3.30
N PHE A 35 -25.24 2.98 -4.51
CA PHE A 35 -24.35 3.01 -5.68
C PHE A 35 -23.82 4.41 -5.98
N HIS A 36 -24.62 5.45 -5.75
CA HIS A 36 -24.19 6.84 -5.97
C HIS A 36 -22.98 7.24 -5.11
N HIS A 37 -22.84 6.71 -3.89
CA HIS A 37 -21.67 6.97 -3.04
C HIS A 37 -20.41 6.34 -3.62
N ARG A 38 -20.50 5.06 -4.02
CA ARG A 38 -19.41 4.37 -4.73
C ARG A 38 -19.02 5.14 -5.98
N ASP A 39 -19.99 5.44 -6.84
CA ASP A 39 -19.74 6.06 -8.15
C ASP A 39 -19.13 7.46 -7.99
N ASN A 40 -19.57 8.23 -6.98
CA ASN A 40 -18.93 9.49 -6.65
C ASN A 40 -17.50 9.31 -6.15
N THR A 41 -17.23 8.35 -5.26
CA THR A 41 -15.86 8.04 -4.81
C THR A 41 -14.96 7.71 -5.99
N LEU A 42 -15.38 6.80 -6.87
CA LEU A 42 -14.64 6.41 -8.08
C LEU A 42 -14.37 7.61 -9.00
N LYS A 43 -15.39 8.48 -9.19
CA LYS A 43 -15.26 9.71 -9.97
C LYS A 43 -14.22 10.66 -9.36
N GLN A 44 -14.19 10.81 -8.04
CA GLN A 44 -13.23 11.68 -7.37
C GLN A 44 -11.80 11.15 -7.46
N PHE A 45 -11.58 9.84 -7.33
CA PHE A 45 -10.27 9.23 -7.58
C PHE A 45 -9.81 9.43 -9.03
N ALA A 46 -10.68 9.13 -10.01
CA ALA A 46 -10.35 9.32 -11.42
C ALA A 46 -10.10 10.80 -11.79
N LYS A 47 -10.79 11.73 -11.12
CA LYS A 47 -10.51 13.16 -11.24
C LYS A 47 -9.14 13.51 -10.66
N MET A 48 -8.85 13.06 -9.44
CA MET A 48 -7.57 13.30 -8.75
C MET A 48 -6.38 12.80 -9.56
N TYR A 49 -6.43 11.59 -10.13
CA TYR A 49 -5.36 11.05 -10.96
C TYR A 49 -5.14 11.84 -12.25
N ARG A 50 -6.22 12.34 -12.88
CA ARG A 50 -6.11 13.20 -14.07
C ARG A 50 -5.52 14.58 -13.76
N GLU A 51 -5.94 15.19 -12.65
CA GLU A 51 -5.50 16.53 -12.26
C GLU A 51 -4.04 16.57 -11.78
N ASN A 52 -3.51 15.43 -11.33
CA ASN A 52 -2.16 15.31 -10.78
C ASN A 52 -1.35 14.22 -11.54
N ALA A 53 -1.48 14.13 -12.86
CA ALA A 53 -0.94 13.02 -13.66
C ALA A 53 0.57 12.81 -13.52
N ASN A 54 1.33 13.84 -13.13
CA ASN A 54 2.77 13.75 -12.90
C ASN A 54 3.14 13.09 -11.56
N ASP A 55 2.22 13.10 -10.59
CA ASP A 55 2.43 12.60 -9.22
C ASP A 55 2.01 11.13 -9.04
N PHE A 56 1.43 10.50 -10.07
CA PHE A 56 0.92 9.13 -10.05
C PHE A 56 1.49 8.28 -11.18
N PRO A 57 1.47 6.94 -11.07
CA PRO A 57 1.97 6.05 -12.10
C PRO A 57 1.23 6.22 -13.43
N GLN A 58 1.92 5.94 -14.54
CA GLN A 58 1.32 6.00 -15.86
C GLN A 58 0.14 5.01 -15.96
N GLY A 59 -0.94 5.47 -16.59
CA GLY A 59 -2.16 4.68 -16.79
C GLY A 59 -3.16 4.72 -15.63
N CYS A 60 -2.84 5.30 -14.47
CA CYS A 60 -3.81 5.45 -13.37
C CYS A 60 -4.97 6.40 -13.71
N ALA A 61 -4.75 7.33 -14.64
CA ALA A 61 -5.77 8.27 -15.12
C ALA A 61 -6.71 7.65 -16.18
N ASP A 62 -6.41 6.44 -16.66
CA ASP A 62 -7.10 5.83 -17.79
C ASP A 62 -8.40 5.13 -17.35
N GLU A 63 -9.30 4.96 -18.32
CA GLU A 63 -10.60 4.30 -18.12
C GLU A 63 -10.46 2.85 -17.64
N ASP A 64 -9.41 2.14 -18.06
CA ASP A 64 -9.15 0.78 -17.59
C ASP A 64 -8.80 0.74 -16.10
N TYR A 65 -8.07 1.74 -15.59
CA TYR A 65 -7.80 1.84 -14.15
C TYR A 65 -9.07 2.21 -13.37
N ARG A 66 -9.93 3.06 -13.95
CA ARG A 66 -11.27 3.34 -13.38
C ARG A 66 -12.10 2.07 -13.21
N ARG A 67 -12.10 1.18 -14.20
CA ARG A 67 -12.79 -0.13 -14.12
C ARG A 67 -12.19 -1.03 -13.03
N LYS A 68 -10.87 -1.00 -12.84
CA LYS A 68 -10.23 -1.73 -11.71
C LYS A 68 -10.68 -1.19 -10.36
N LEU A 69 -10.73 0.13 -10.19
CA LEU A 69 -11.25 0.76 -8.97
C LEU A 69 -12.69 0.30 -8.69
N GLU A 70 -13.54 0.24 -9.73
CA GLU A 70 -14.93 -0.20 -9.60
C GLU A 70 -15.05 -1.65 -9.14
N LYS A 71 -14.26 -2.57 -9.72
CA LYS A 71 -14.26 -4.00 -9.35
C LYS A 71 -13.71 -4.25 -7.93
N ALA A 72 -12.75 -3.44 -7.49
CA ALA A 72 -12.06 -3.61 -6.22
C ALA A 72 -12.76 -2.90 -5.05
N TYR A 73 -13.60 -1.88 -5.30
CA TYR A 73 -14.25 -1.08 -4.26
C TYR A 73 -14.97 -1.94 -3.21
N PRO A 74 -14.77 -1.71 -1.89
CA PRO A 74 -14.13 -0.53 -1.27
C PRO A 74 -12.62 -0.64 -1.04
N ILE A 75 -11.94 -1.62 -1.65
CA ILE A 75 -10.49 -1.78 -1.55
C ILE A 75 -9.82 -1.14 -2.76
N HIS A 76 -8.73 -0.41 -2.55
CA HIS A 76 -7.97 0.19 -3.64
C HIS A 76 -7.19 -0.91 -4.40
N PRO A 77 -7.18 -0.92 -5.76
CA PRO A 77 -6.50 -1.94 -6.56
C PRO A 77 -5.03 -2.15 -6.17
N GLU A 78 -4.34 -1.06 -5.83
CA GLU A 78 -2.94 -1.11 -5.38
C GLU A 78 -2.71 -2.06 -4.19
N LEU A 79 -3.63 -2.11 -3.22
CA LEU A 79 -3.50 -3.02 -2.09
C LEU A 79 -3.61 -4.48 -2.53
N PHE A 80 -4.55 -4.77 -3.44
CA PHE A 80 -4.63 -6.13 -4.00
C PHE A 80 -3.41 -6.49 -4.81
N ASP A 81 -2.89 -5.57 -5.62
CA ASP A 81 -1.70 -5.81 -6.41
C ASP A 81 -0.52 -6.19 -5.50
N GLN A 82 -0.23 -5.39 -4.48
CA GLN A 82 0.80 -5.72 -3.50
C GLN A 82 0.58 -7.09 -2.84
N LEU A 83 -0.65 -7.40 -2.41
CA LEU A 83 -0.96 -8.67 -1.76
C LEU A 83 -0.82 -9.88 -2.70
N TYR A 84 -1.18 -9.76 -3.98
CA TYR A 84 -1.10 -10.86 -4.93
C TYR A 84 0.28 -11.02 -5.57
N THR A 85 1.03 -9.93 -5.73
CA THR A 85 2.38 -9.96 -6.32
C THR A 85 3.45 -10.11 -5.26
N SER A 86 3.60 -9.14 -4.37
CA SER A 86 4.69 -9.10 -3.40
C SER A 86 4.46 -10.14 -2.31
N TRP A 87 3.33 -10.07 -1.62
CA TRP A 87 3.01 -11.05 -0.56
C TRP A 87 2.76 -12.44 -1.13
N GLY A 88 2.09 -12.54 -2.28
CA GLY A 88 1.86 -13.80 -3.00
C GLY A 88 3.12 -14.50 -3.53
N SER A 89 4.29 -13.88 -3.40
CA SER A 89 5.59 -14.49 -3.70
C SER A 89 6.23 -15.21 -2.50
N LEU A 90 5.77 -14.91 -1.27
CA LEU A 90 6.24 -15.60 -0.06
C LEU A 90 5.74 -17.04 -0.04
N GLU A 91 6.64 -18.00 0.22
CA GLU A 91 6.32 -19.43 0.24
C GLU A 91 5.19 -19.78 1.23
N LYS A 92 5.19 -19.13 2.41
CA LYS A 92 4.18 -19.34 3.45
C LYS A 92 2.84 -18.66 3.14
N PHE A 93 2.78 -17.75 2.16
CA PHE A 93 1.59 -16.94 1.89
C PHE A 93 0.67 -17.63 0.87
N GLN A 94 -0.40 -18.25 1.38
CA GLN A 94 -1.41 -18.88 0.55
C GLN A 94 -2.28 -17.83 -0.15
N ARG A 95 -1.88 -17.34 -1.34
CA ARG A 95 -2.49 -16.25 -2.12
C ARG A 95 -3.94 -15.89 -1.74
N THR A 96 -4.93 -16.77 -1.96
CA THR A 96 -6.34 -16.45 -1.65
C THR A 96 -6.66 -16.45 -0.15
N ARG A 97 -6.19 -17.44 0.62
CA ARG A 97 -6.50 -17.56 2.06
C ARG A 97 -5.73 -16.53 2.89
N GLY A 98 -4.47 -16.28 2.56
CA GLY A 98 -3.61 -15.26 3.16
C GLY A 98 -4.19 -13.86 2.96
N VAL A 99 -4.60 -13.52 1.72
CA VAL A 99 -5.31 -12.26 1.43
C VAL A 99 -6.55 -12.12 2.30
N LEU A 100 -7.42 -13.13 2.34
CA LEU A 100 -8.65 -13.06 3.12
C LEU A 100 -8.40 -12.91 4.62
N ARG A 101 -7.42 -13.65 5.17
CA ARG A 101 -7.07 -13.57 6.59
C ARG A 101 -6.53 -12.20 6.97
N LEU A 102 -5.55 -11.70 6.21
CA LEU A 102 -4.92 -10.41 6.48
C LEU A 102 -5.92 -9.27 6.31
N MET A 103 -6.69 -9.28 5.22
CA MET A 103 -7.71 -8.25 4.98
C MET A 103 -8.83 -8.28 6.03
N ALA A 104 -9.23 -9.45 6.52
CA ALA A 104 -10.21 -9.52 7.60
C ALA A 104 -9.72 -8.83 8.89
N GLN A 105 -8.44 -8.98 9.25
CA GLN A 105 -7.87 -8.26 10.39
C GLN A 105 -7.78 -6.75 10.12
N ALA A 106 -7.32 -6.35 8.93
CA ALA A 106 -7.19 -4.94 8.56
C ALA A 106 -8.56 -4.22 8.55
N ILE A 107 -9.58 -4.84 7.94
CA ILE A 107 -10.95 -4.30 7.90
C ILE A 107 -11.53 -4.19 9.31
N HIS A 108 -11.32 -5.19 10.16
CA HIS A 108 -11.78 -5.16 11.53
C HIS A 108 -11.14 -4.00 12.31
N GLU A 109 -9.83 -3.79 12.17
CA GLU A 109 -9.13 -2.69 12.83
C GLU A 109 -9.67 -1.33 12.37
N LEU A 110 -9.79 -1.12 11.05
CA LEU A 110 -10.32 0.12 10.47
C LEU A 110 -11.74 0.41 10.94
N TRP A 111 -12.58 -0.62 11.05
CA TRP A 111 -13.94 -0.50 11.56
C TRP A 111 -13.96 -0.11 13.04
N MET A 112 -13.12 -0.74 13.87
CA MET A 112 -13.04 -0.44 15.30
C MET A 112 -12.44 0.94 15.59
N SER A 113 -11.52 1.43 14.76
CA SER A 113 -10.95 2.77 14.89
C SER A 113 -11.84 3.87 14.33
N GLY A 114 -12.95 3.53 13.66
CA GLY A 114 -13.81 4.50 12.99
C GLY A 114 -13.11 5.24 11.85
N ASP A 115 -12.29 4.53 11.06
CA ASP A 115 -11.52 5.13 9.98
C ASP A 115 -12.44 5.81 8.94
N PRO A 116 -12.20 7.10 8.60
CA PRO A 116 -13.08 7.86 7.72
C PRO A 116 -12.74 7.70 6.22
N SER A 117 -11.76 6.87 5.86
CA SER A 117 -11.29 6.74 4.48
C SER A 117 -12.38 6.17 3.58
N VAL A 118 -12.46 6.71 2.36
CA VAL A 118 -13.46 6.30 1.36
C VAL A 118 -13.09 5.00 0.65
N MET A 119 -11.81 4.60 0.71
CA MET A 119 -11.30 3.32 0.25
C MET A 119 -10.18 2.82 1.16
N ILE A 120 -10.04 1.50 1.25
CA ILE A 120 -8.94 0.86 1.97
C ILE A 120 -7.71 0.82 1.06
N MET A 121 -6.67 1.56 1.45
CA MET A 121 -5.42 1.68 0.70
C MET A 121 -4.29 0.95 1.44
N PRO A 122 -3.12 0.69 0.81
CA PRO A 122 -1.94 0.18 1.52
C PRO A 122 -1.59 0.99 2.77
N GLY A 123 -1.64 2.32 2.68
CA GLY A 123 -1.37 3.21 3.81
C GLY A 123 -2.43 3.15 4.93
N SER A 124 -3.61 2.57 4.67
CA SER A 124 -4.67 2.37 5.66
C SER A 124 -4.39 1.18 6.58
N VAL A 125 -3.56 0.21 6.16
CA VAL A 125 -3.31 -1.00 6.94
C VAL A 125 -2.54 -0.64 8.22
N ALA A 126 -3.19 -0.76 9.37
CA ALA A 126 -2.58 -0.49 10.68
C ALA A 126 -1.64 -1.65 11.09
N VAL A 127 -0.45 -1.68 10.51
CA VAL A 127 0.47 -2.82 10.59
C VAL A 127 0.97 -3.13 12.00
N SER A 128 0.99 -2.16 12.91
CA SER A 128 1.34 -2.37 14.33
C SER A 128 0.14 -2.70 15.21
N SER A 129 -1.05 -2.95 14.66
CA SER A 129 -2.21 -3.28 15.47
C SER A 129 -2.04 -4.69 16.06
N PRO A 130 -2.57 -4.95 17.29
CA PRO A 130 -2.50 -6.27 17.92
C PRO A 130 -3.17 -7.40 17.11
N ARG A 131 -3.95 -7.07 16.09
CA ARG A 131 -4.60 -8.03 15.19
C ARG A 131 -3.85 -8.22 13.88
N VAL A 132 -3.32 -7.14 13.33
CA VAL A 132 -2.67 -7.14 12.01
C VAL A 132 -1.21 -7.60 12.14
N GLU A 133 -0.47 -7.12 13.14
CA GLU A 133 0.95 -7.46 13.32
C GLU A 133 1.19 -8.97 13.43
N PRO A 134 0.46 -9.74 14.27
CA PRO A 134 0.71 -11.18 14.37
C PRO A 134 0.39 -11.94 13.08
N GLU A 135 -0.60 -11.47 12.30
CA GLU A 135 -0.91 -12.07 11.00
C GLU A 135 0.19 -11.76 9.97
N LEU A 136 0.78 -10.57 9.98
CA LEU A 136 1.93 -10.24 9.11
C LEU A 136 3.17 -11.06 9.50
N LEU A 137 3.48 -11.16 10.79
CA LEU A 137 4.62 -11.93 11.34
C LEU A 137 4.44 -13.45 11.21
N HIS A 138 3.25 -13.94 10.82
CA HIS A 138 3.09 -15.34 10.41
C HIS A 138 3.82 -15.63 9.08
N TYR A 139 3.92 -14.62 8.21
CA TYR A 139 4.55 -14.74 6.89
C TYR A 139 5.97 -14.18 6.87
N LEU A 140 6.23 -13.15 7.68
CA LEU A 140 7.53 -12.49 7.80
C LEU A 140 8.37 -13.08 8.94
N ASP A 141 9.68 -12.80 8.92
CA ASP A 141 10.56 -13.12 10.05
C ASP A 141 10.23 -12.29 11.30
N VAL A 142 10.45 -12.85 12.49
CA VAL A 142 10.15 -12.18 13.77
C VAL A 142 10.94 -10.88 13.97
N SER A 143 12.09 -10.72 13.32
CA SER A 143 12.88 -9.48 13.36
C SER A 143 12.10 -8.25 12.84
N TRP A 144 11.07 -8.45 12.02
CA TRP A 144 10.19 -7.37 11.55
C TRP A 144 9.39 -6.71 12.66
N GLN A 145 9.20 -7.36 13.81
CA GLN A 145 8.46 -6.77 14.93
C GLN A 145 9.10 -5.45 15.40
N ALA A 146 10.42 -5.43 15.58
CA ALA A 146 11.13 -4.23 16.01
C ALA A 146 11.05 -3.11 14.95
N ILE A 147 11.10 -3.48 13.67
CA ILE A 147 11.00 -2.54 12.54
C ILE A 147 9.59 -1.94 12.48
N ILE A 148 8.53 -2.76 12.62
CA ILE A 148 7.14 -2.29 12.63
C ILE A 148 6.94 -1.28 13.78
N ALA A 149 7.42 -1.61 14.97
CA ALA A 149 7.29 -0.77 16.15
C ALA A 149 8.09 0.54 16.05
N GLY A 150 9.32 0.50 15.53
CA GLY A 150 10.23 1.64 15.51
C GLY A 150 10.13 2.51 14.26
N ASP A 151 9.99 1.91 13.09
CA ASP A 151 10.20 2.57 11.80
C ASP A 151 8.97 2.61 10.90
N VAL A 152 7.88 1.90 11.24
CA VAL A 152 6.68 1.85 10.40
C VAL A 152 5.46 2.49 11.06
N ASP A 153 5.00 1.94 12.18
CA ASP A 153 3.64 2.26 12.63
C ASP A 153 3.40 2.28 14.14
N GLY A 154 4.40 1.93 14.95
CA GLY A 154 4.28 1.96 16.41
C GLY A 154 3.97 3.36 16.96
N THR A 155 3.40 3.40 18.16
CA THR A 155 2.94 4.63 18.84
C THR A 155 4.06 5.60 19.21
N THR A 156 5.32 5.15 19.17
CA THR A 156 6.53 5.96 19.40
C THR A 156 7.49 5.90 18.21
N SER A 157 7.01 5.42 17.07
CA SER A 157 7.79 5.23 15.84
C SER A 157 8.28 6.55 15.25
N THR A 158 9.30 6.47 14.39
CA THR A 158 9.81 7.63 13.65
C THR A 158 8.70 8.31 12.82
N PRO A 159 7.87 7.60 12.02
CA PRO A 159 6.73 8.21 11.33
C PRO A 159 5.76 8.93 12.26
N TYR A 160 5.43 8.33 13.41
CA TYR A 160 4.54 8.94 14.40
C TYR A 160 5.12 10.27 14.92
N LYS A 161 6.40 10.30 15.27
CA LYS A 161 7.07 11.53 15.76
C LYS A 161 7.13 12.62 14.70
N VAL A 162 7.41 12.26 13.44
CA VAL A 162 7.42 13.20 12.32
C VAL A 162 6.03 13.82 12.16
N ASP A 163 4.98 13.02 12.17
CA ASP A 163 3.60 13.50 12.09
C ASP A 163 3.28 14.45 13.25
N GLN A 164 3.57 14.08 14.50
CA GLN A 164 3.34 14.96 15.67
C GLN A 164 4.08 16.29 15.59
N SER A 165 5.27 16.32 14.96
CA SER A 165 6.07 17.55 14.81
C SER A 165 5.55 18.52 13.75
N ALA A 166 4.61 18.10 12.90
CA ALA A 166 4.14 18.86 11.75
C ALA A 166 2.60 18.77 11.60
N PRO A 167 1.82 19.79 12.03
CA PRO A 167 0.36 19.73 12.04
C PRO A 167 -0.29 19.38 10.68
N ASN A 168 0.31 19.84 9.58
CA ASN A 168 -0.14 19.53 8.22
C ASN A 168 0.02 18.05 7.85
N LEU A 169 1.00 17.35 8.41
CA LEU A 169 1.20 15.91 8.24
C LEU A 169 0.33 15.13 9.24
N ASN A 170 0.32 15.58 10.49
CA ASN A 170 -0.45 14.95 11.58
C ASN A 170 -1.92 14.78 11.24
N ARG A 171 -2.53 15.80 10.62
CA ARG A 171 -3.95 15.78 10.22
C ARG A 171 -4.33 14.53 9.42
N TYR A 172 -3.40 14.00 8.62
CA TYR A 172 -3.61 12.84 7.76
C TYR A 172 -2.88 11.59 8.24
N SER A 173 -2.13 11.69 9.35
CA SER A 173 -1.08 10.70 9.69
C SER A 173 -0.20 10.40 8.48
N ALA A 174 0.21 11.43 7.74
CA ALA A 174 0.77 11.31 6.40
C ALA A 174 2.03 10.44 6.39
N THR A 175 2.92 10.62 7.36
CA THR A 175 4.18 9.89 7.45
C THR A 175 3.94 8.43 7.80
N ARG A 176 3.00 8.13 8.71
CA ARG A 176 2.61 6.73 9.00
C ARG A 176 2.00 6.06 7.78
N ARG A 177 1.12 6.73 7.04
CA ARG A 177 0.52 6.19 5.81
C ARG A 177 1.59 5.89 4.76
N VAL A 178 2.57 6.78 4.58
CA VAL A 178 3.73 6.54 3.71
C VAL A 178 4.52 5.32 4.16
N ALA A 179 4.88 5.24 5.44
CA ALA A 179 5.66 4.13 5.97
C ALA A 179 4.94 2.78 5.83
N ARG A 180 3.63 2.73 6.11
CA ARG A 180 2.79 1.55 5.90
C ARG A 180 2.75 1.12 4.43
N THR A 181 2.58 2.05 3.50
CA THR A 181 2.61 1.74 2.05
C THR A 181 3.94 1.16 1.63
N ILE A 182 5.06 1.75 2.06
CA ILE A 182 6.40 1.22 1.78
C ILE A 182 6.57 -0.18 2.37
N PHE A 183 6.16 -0.39 3.61
CA PHE A 183 6.22 -1.70 4.26
C PHE A 183 5.40 -2.74 3.49
N MET A 184 4.15 -2.43 3.14
CA MET A 184 3.26 -3.34 2.41
C MET A 184 3.80 -3.69 1.02
N GLY A 185 4.50 -2.75 0.36
CA GLY A 185 5.11 -2.98 -0.94
C GLY A 185 6.44 -3.74 -0.92
N THR A 186 7.25 -3.56 0.13
CA THR A 186 8.68 -3.97 0.11
C THR A 186 9.05 -5.06 1.12
N ALA A 187 8.34 -5.20 2.24
CA ALA A 187 8.70 -6.17 3.29
C ALA A 187 8.76 -7.63 2.78
N PRO A 188 7.82 -8.10 1.94
CA PRO A 188 7.87 -9.47 1.38
C PRO A 188 9.09 -9.76 0.52
N THR A 189 9.66 -8.72 -0.10
CA THR A 189 10.74 -8.85 -1.07
C THR A 189 12.08 -8.33 -0.53
N ALA A 190 12.18 -8.05 0.77
CA ALA A 190 13.35 -7.37 1.35
C ALA A 190 14.71 -8.08 1.16
N GLN A 191 14.72 -9.37 0.77
CA GLN A 191 15.93 -10.12 0.45
C GLN A 191 16.32 -10.05 -1.05
N GLN A 192 15.47 -9.47 -1.91
CA GLN A 192 15.70 -9.32 -3.34
C GLN A 192 16.40 -7.99 -3.66
N GLN A 193 17.18 -7.97 -4.73
CA GLN A 193 17.86 -6.75 -5.22
C GLN A 193 16.87 -5.79 -5.91
N ASN A 194 17.16 -4.48 -5.89
CA ASN A 194 16.36 -3.40 -6.49
C ASN A 194 14.89 -3.38 -6.02
N THR A 195 14.67 -3.68 -4.75
CA THR A 195 13.33 -3.59 -4.16
C THR A 195 13.08 -2.18 -3.65
N GLY A 196 11.88 -1.68 -3.87
CA GLY A 196 11.48 -0.35 -3.42
C GLY A 196 10.28 0.21 -4.19
N LEU A 197 9.66 1.23 -3.64
CA LEU A 197 8.60 1.98 -4.30
C LEU A 197 9.14 3.35 -4.71
N ASP A 198 8.77 3.83 -5.89
CA ASP A 198 9.00 5.22 -6.27
C ASP A 198 7.93 6.15 -5.65
N ASP A 199 8.16 7.45 -5.72
CA ASP A 199 7.28 8.48 -5.15
C ASP A 199 5.85 8.39 -5.69
N LYS A 200 5.69 8.02 -6.97
CA LYS A 200 4.39 7.92 -7.64
C LYS A 200 3.61 6.70 -7.12
N GLN A 201 4.29 5.57 -6.95
CA GLN A 201 3.73 4.35 -6.40
C GLN A 201 3.36 4.53 -4.93
N ILE A 202 4.18 5.26 -4.16
CA ILE A 202 3.86 5.65 -2.79
C ILE A 202 2.59 6.50 -2.77
N ASN A 203 2.51 7.54 -3.62
CA ASN A 203 1.33 8.39 -3.75
C ASN A 203 0.07 7.57 -4.07
N LEU A 204 0.18 6.60 -5.00
CA LEU A 204 -0.93 5.70 -5.35
C LEU A 204 -1.43 4.87 -4.15
N GLY A 205 -0.55 4.56 -3.19
CA GLY A 205 -0.89 3.82 -1.98
C GLY A 205 -1.38 4.67 -0.80
N VAL A 206 -1.31 6.01 -0.88
CA VAL A 206 -1.63 6.91 0.26
C VAL A 206 -2.55 8.08 -0.06
N VAL A 207 -2.56 8.63 -1.26
CA VAL A 207 -3.32 9.88 -1.51
C VAL A 207 -4.80 9.55 -1.72
N GLN A 208 -5.68 10.19 -0.94
CA GLN A 208 -7.13 10.15 -1.13
C GLN A 208 -7.67 11.44 -1.78
N PRO A 209 -8.85 11.40 -2.41
CA PRO A 209 -9.46 12.59 -2.99
C PRO A 209 -9.65 13.72 -1.98
N GLY A 210 -9.25 14.93 -2.37
CA GLY A 210 -9.24 16.12 -1.50
C GLY A 210 -7.94 16.31 -0.71
N GLU A 211 -7.04 15.32 -0.70
CA GLU A 211 -5.69 15.45 -0.19
C GLU A 211 -4.73 15.91 -1.30
N ARG A 212 -3.60 16.54 -0.94
CA ARG A 212 -2.61 17.03 -1.90
C ARG A 212 -1.40 16.07 -1.93
N PRO A 213 -1.00 15.53 -3.10
CA PRO A 213 0.17 14.63 -3.20
C PRO A 213 1.45 15.20 -2.56
N ALA A 214 1.68 16.50 -2.69
CA ALA A 214 2.83 17.19 -2.11
C ALA A 214 2.98 17.02 -0.59
N ILE A 215 1.88 16.79 0.16
CA ILE A 215 1.92 16.52 1.60
C ILE A 215 2.65 15.21 1.88
N PHE A 216 2.37 14.18 1.07
CA PHE A 216 2.99 12.86 1.21
C PHE A 216 4.42 12.84 0.69
N GLY A 217 4.73 13.65 -0.33
CA GLY A 217 6.11 13.92 -0.73
C GLY A 217 6.94 14.58 0.38
N ASP A 218 6.39 15.57 1.09
CA ASP A 218 7.05 16.16 2.27
C ASP A 218 7.22 15.13 3.40
N ALA A 219 6.19 14.32 3.67
CA ALA A 219 6.25 13.25 4.66
C ALA A 219 7.36 12.22 4.35
N LEU A 220 7.44 11.76 3.10
CA LEU A 220 8.49 10.83 2.64
C LEU A 220 9.89 11.44 2.80
N ARG A 221 10.06 12.70 2.41
CA ARG A 221 11.33 13.42 2.56
C ARG A 221 11.76 13.51 4.03
N ARG A 222 10.83 13.88 4.93
CA ARG A 222 11.13 13.99 6.37
C ARG A 222 11.44 12.64 7.00
N LEU A 223 10.68 11.61 6.65
CA LEU A 223 10.94 10.24 7.07
C LEU A 223 12.35 9.81 6.65
N THR A 224 12.72 10.07 5.39
CA THR A 224 14.05 9.77 4.86
C THR A 224 15.16 10.57 5.55
N ASN A 225 14.90 11.79 6.01
CA ASN A 225 15.90 12.59 6.73
C ASN A 225 16.09 12.12 8.18
N GLN A 226 15.06 11.54 8.80
CA GLN A 226 15.10 11.07 10.20
C GLN A 226 15.43 9.59 10.36
N ALA A 227 15.36 8.79 9.29
CA ALA A 227 15.67 7.36 9.35
C ALA A 227 17.12 7.12 9.82
N CYS A 228 17.29 6.27 10.83
CA CYS A 228 18.57 6.00 11.48
C CYS A 228 19.64 5.48 10.47
N PRO A 229 20.91 5.91 10.54
CA PRO A 229 21.98 5.36 9.71
C PRO A 229 22.26 3.86 9.93
N THR A 230 21.92 3.30 11.10
CA THR A 230 22.16 1.87 11.40
C THR A 230 21.17 0.93 10.72
N SER A 231 20.05 1.44 10.17
CA SER A 231 19.15 0.71 9.26
C SER A 231 19.52 0.90 7.78
N ALA A 232 20.75 1.34 7.48
CA ALA A 232 21.29 1.57 6.13
C ALA A 232 21.11 0.43 5.10
N PRO A 233 21.19 -0.88 5.43
CA PRO A 233 20.88 -1.91 4.44
C PRO A 233 19.39 -1.91 4.02
N MET A 234 18.50 -1.37 4.85
CA MET A 234 17.06 -1.25 4.55
C MET A 234 16.72 0.00 3.73
N ARG A 235 17.45 1.12 3.88
CA ARG A 235 17.30 2.30 3.00
C ARG A 235 17.51 1.95 1.52
N GLN A 236 18.35 0.96 1.21
CA GLN A 236 18.58 0.52 -0.18
C GLN A 236 17.42 -0.28 -0.76
N ASN A 237 16.60 -0.91 0.09
CA ASN A 237 15.49 -1.79 -0.30
C ASN A 237 14.11 -1.11 -0.20
N TRP A 238 14.06 0.15 0.28
CA TRP A 238 12.83 0.96 0.30
C TRP A 238 12.64 1.73 -1.00
N PHE A 239 13.72 2.02 -1.72
CA PHE A 239 13.73 2.83 -2.93
C PHE A 239 14.26 2.02 -4.12
N ASN A 240 13.50 1.99 -5.22
CA ASN A 240 13.99 1.43 -6.45
C ASN A 240 15.12 2.33 -6.99
N ARG A 241 16.36 1.83 -7.04
CA ARG A 241 17.50 2.56 -7.60
C ARG A 241 17.58 2.40 -9.12
N GLU A 242 16.60 2.91 -9.84
CA GLU A 242 16.72 3.12 -11.28
C GLU A 242 16.16 4.48 -11.68
N GLU A 243 16.95 5.53 -11.44
CA GLU A 243 16.95 6.78 -12.23
C GLU A 243 18.24 7.59 -11.94
N ARG A 244 19.40 7.02 -12.30
CA ARG A 244 20.64 7.78 -12.54
C ARG A 244 21.45 7.15 -13.67
N ILE A 245 20.84 7.07 -14.84
CA ILE A 245 21.61 7.00 -16.09
C ILE A 245 20.89 7.94 -17.07
N PHE A 246 21.25 9.22 -17.03
CA PHE A 246 21.46 10.12 -18.17
C PHE A 246 21.80 11.50 -17.61
N GLY A 247 23.02 11.98 -17.85
CA GLY A 247 23.40 13.36 -17.55
C GLY A 247 24.78 13.58 -16.92
N SER A 248 25.83 12.92 -17.40
CA SER A 248 27.19 13.46 -17.29
C SER A 248 28.10 12.83 -18.36
N SER A 249 28.03 13.39 -19.56
CA SER A 249 29.13 13.56 -20.53
C SER A 249 28.69 14.62 -21.53
#